data_AF-A0A9Q0I9Z7-F1
#
_entry.id   AF-A0A9Q0I9Z7-F1
#
_cell.length_a   1.000
_cell.length_b   1.000
_cell.length_c   1.000
_cell.angle_alpha   90.00
_cell.angle_beta   90.00
_cell.angle_gamma   90.00
#
_symmetry.space_group_name_H-M   'P 1'
#
loop_
_entity.id
_entity.type
_entity.pdbx_description
1 polymer ?
#
loop_
_entity_poly.entity_id
_entity_poly.type
_entity_poly.pdbx_seq_one_letter_code
_entity_poly.pdbx_strand_id
1 'polypeptide(L)'
;MCGKKSGLVGMVREKMREENCAGKDTAELREQKFLCELAFLCDISSHLDALNLQLQGRGRIITDMYAAFAEKLSVLAAEFSRRFADFDVQKYALFQPLVWTTLNMTGTALLLLVMLAHCVAMPTPKDQAEKRLQAERYLRRFYDLPVGLLGARKSSDTLQTKIKEMQAFFKLKVTGNLDAETFDTMSLPRCGVPDVGEYNLFPRNLKWPNHNLTFRIENFTPDMKRPSVERAIRKALNVWASVTPLTFKRLHRGIADIMVSFGSLEHGDFNPFDGPNGLLAHAYPLARGSAGTHTLTRTKTGLKTQTANPGALMFPIYAYSTGFPLAEDDIEGIQELYGSNPNKKVKPKPDAPEKCDPMLSFDAITELRGETLLFKDRFYWRLHPQMPEPELTLITSTWPSLPRKVDAAYENAQKDMVFIFSGIKMWALSGYNVMEGYPKYIHKLGLPKSVRKIDAAVHISDTGKTLLFTDEQYWSYDERSNTMDSGFPRSIQSDFPGIGEEVEAAVYHYGYLYFFRDHMRFEYNYRSRKVMRILRANSILNC
;
A
#
# COMPACT_ATOMS: atom_id res chain seq x y z
N MET A 1 -54.33 13.45 8.88
CA MET A 1 -53.72 13.48 7.54
C MET A 1 -54.45 12.64 6.46
N CYS A 2 -55.70 12.19 6.66
CA CYS A 2 -56.35 11.21 5.76
C CYS A 2 -57.62 11.75 5.05
N GLY A 3 -57.58 12.99 4.52
CA GLY A 3 -58.80 13.65 4.01
C GLY A 3 -58.69 14.64 2.85
N LYS A 4 -57.55 14.78 2.15
CA LYS A 4 -57.48 15.60 0.93
C LYS A 4 -56.75 14.84 -0.18
N LYS A 5 -57.27 14.98 -1.42
CA LYS A 5 -56.76 14.38 -2.67
C LYS A 5 -55.30 14.75 -3.01
N SER A 6 -54.64 15.59 -2.20
CA SER A 6 -53.27 16.06 -2.39
C SER A 6 -52.27 15.52 -1.35
N GLY A 7 -52.64 14.51 -0.55
CA GLY A 7 -51.72 13.85 0.40
C GLY A 7 -51.02 12.61 -0.17
N LEU A 8 -50.04 12.07 0.55
CA LEU A 8 -49.20 10.89 0.21
C LEU A 8 -49.99 9.72 -0.42
N VAL A 9 -51.21 9.47 0.07
CA VAL A 9 -52.15 8.44 -0.43
C VAL A 9 -52.57 8.67 -1.90
N GLY A 10 -52.67 9.94 -2.34
CA GLY A 10 -52.94 10.30 -3.73
C GLY A 10 -51.77 9.97 -4.66
N MET A 11 -50.54 10.28 -4.23
CA MET A 11 -49.32 10.00 -5.02
C MET A 11 -49.07 8.48 -5.15
N VAL A 12 -49.35 7.70 -4.10
CA VAL A 12 -49.21 6.23 -4.16
C VAL A 12 -50.23 5.62 -5.14
N ARG A 13 -51.45 6.16 -5.21
CA ARG A 13 -52.46 5.73 -6.20
C ARG A 13 -52.10 6.09 -7.64
N GLU A 14 -51.43 7.22 -7.86
CA GLU A 14 -51.01 7.68 -9.19
C GLU A 14 -49.83 6.86 -9.73
N LYS A 15 -48.85 6.58 -8.86
CA LYS A 15 -47.67 5.79 -9.22
C LYS A 15 -47.99 4.32 -9.53
N MET A 16 -48.96 3.71 -8.82
CA MET A 16 -49.43 2.37 -9.16
C MET A 16 -50.22 2.30 -10.48
N ARG A 17 -50.78 3.42 -10.96
CA ARG A 17 -51.42 3.49 -12.29
C ARG A 17 -50.40 3.64 -13.42
N GLU A 18 -49.31 4.36 -13.19
CA GLU A 18 -48.25 4.55 -14.20
C GLU A 18 -47.46 3.26 -14.49
N GLU A 19 -47.29 2.37 -13.51
CA GLU A 19 -46.51 1.13 -13.68
C GLU A 19 -47.30 -0.06 -14.29
N ASN A 20 -48.55 0.17 -14.69
CA ASN A 20 -49.38 -0.79 -15.44
C ASN A 20 -49.43 -2.22 -14.83
N CYS A 21 -49.58 -2.32 -13.50
CA CYS A 21 -49.88 -3.58 -12.80
C CYS A 21 -51.30 -4.05 -13.13
N ALA A 22 -51.50 -4.66 -14.30
CA ALA A 22 -52.73 -5.37 -14.65
C ALA A 22 -52.81 -6.73 -13.91
N GLY A 23 -52.90 -6.66 -12.59
CA GLY A 23 -53.38 -7.74 -11.72
C GLY A 23 -54.68 -7.26 -11.08
N LYS A 24 -55.69 -8.13 -11.03
CA LYS A 24 -57.08 -7.83 -10.62
C LYS A 24 -57.17 -6.77 -9.51
N ASP A 25 -57.97 -5.73 -9.78
CA ASP A 25 -58.38 -4.68 -8.84
C ASP A 25 -58.98 -5.32 -7.57
N THR A 26 -58.15 -5.53 -6.54
CA THR A 26 -58.59 -6.13 -5.27
C THR A 26 -59.31 -5.07 -4.43
N ALA A 27 -60.48 -5.45 -3.91
CA ALA A 27 -61.36 -4.55 -3.17
C ALA A 27 -60.71 -3.96 -1.89
N GLU A 28 -59.59 -4.52 -1.41
CA GLU A 28 -58.90 -4.08 -0.19
C GLU A 28 -58.06 -2.80 -0.33
N LEU A 29 -57.69 -2.37 -1.54
CA LEU A 29 -57.03 -1.05 -1.76
C LEU A 29 -58.00 0.14 -1.64
N ARG A 30 -59.27 -0.13 -1.34
CA ARG A 30 -60.31 0.86 -1.03
C ARG A 30 -60.51 1.06 0.47
N GLU A 31 -59.96 0.19 1.32
CA GLU A 31 -60.10 0.32 2.77
C GLU A 31 -59.21 1.46 3.30
N GLN A 32 -59.87 2.54 3.70
CA GLN A 32 -59.21 3.77 4.13
C GLN A 32 -58.34 3.56 5.38
N LYS A 33 -58.69 2.58 6.23
CA LYS A 33 -57.93 2.22 7.43
C LYS A 33 -56.55 1.64 7.09
N PHE A 34 -56.48 0.73 6.12
CA PHE A 34 -55.21 0.12 5.65
C PHE A 34 -54.28 1.16 5.01
N LEU A 35 -54.82 2.08 4.23
CA LEU A 35 -54.05 3.17 3.62
C LEU A 35 -53.51 4.16 4.65
N CYS A 36 -54.25 4.44 5.73
CA CYS A 36 -53.73 5.30 6.81
C CYS A 36 -52.68 4.55 7.66
N GLU A 37 -52.76 3.22 7.84
CA GLU A 37 -51.73 2.40 8.50
C GLU A 37 -50.42 2.36 7.69
N LEU A 38 -50.52 2.20 6.36
CA LEU A 38 -49.35 2.24 5.48
C LEU A 38 -48.69 3.63 5.44
N ALA A 39 -49.49 4.70 5.44
CA ALA A 39 -48.99 6.08 5.49
C ALA A 39 -48.30 6.41 6.82
N PHE A 40 -48.84 5.90 7.95
CA PHE A 40 -48.23 6.03 9.27
C PHE A 40 -46.85 5.37 9.34
N LEU A 41 -46.67 4.21 8.69
CA LEU A 41 -45.38 3.51 8.62
C LEU A 41 -44.35 4.25 7.76
N CYS A 42 -44.75 4.84 6.62
CA CYS A 42 -43.87 5.69 5.83
C CYS A 42 -43.43 6.95 6.60
N ASP A 43 -44.31 7.54 7.42
CA ASP A 43 -44.00 8.71 8.24
C ASP A 43 -42.99 8.37 9.35
N ILE A 44 -43.17 7.21 10.01
CA ILE A 44 -42.19 6.66 10.98
C ILE A 44 -40.84 6.39 10.32
N SER A 45 -40.81 5.80 9.12
CA SER A 45 -39.55 5.55 8.39
C SER A 45 -38.82 6.85 8.09
N SER A 46 -39.54 7.90 7.66
CA SER A 46 -38.93 9.20 7.38
C SER A 46 -38.40 9.90 8.64
N HIS A 47 -39.11 9.76 9.77
CA HIS A 47 -38.66 10.27 11.07
C HIS A 47 -37.42 9.52 11.57
N LEU A 48 -37.35 8.21 11.34
CA LEU A 48 -36.18 7.40 11.68
C LEU A 48 -34.97 7.74 10.80
N ASP A 49 -35.16 8.04 9.51
CA ASP A 49 -34.09 8.50 8.63
C ASP A 49 -33.56 9.88 9.05
N ALA A 50 -34.44 10.79 9.46
CA ALA A 50 -34.06 12.09 10.02
C ALA A 50 -33.32 11.93 11.37
N LEU A 51 -33.76 11.01 12.24
CA LEU A 51 -33.09 10.70 13.50
C LEU A 51 -31.72 10.04 13.28
N ASN A 52 -31.61 9.16 12.28
CA ASN A 52 -30.37 8.50 11.87
C ASN A 52 -29.36 9.53 11.35
N LEU A 53 -29.81 10.54 10.60
CA LEU A 53 -28.98 11.66 10.16
C LEU A 53 -28.46 12.51 11.35
N GLN A 54 -29.27 12.69 12.39
CA GLN A 54 -28.89 13.43 13.60
C GLN A 54 -27.95 12.64 14.53
N LEU A 55 -28.07 11.32 14.57
CA LEU A 55 -27.26 10.43 15.43
C LEU A 55 -25.90 10.05 14.82
N GLN A 56 -25.59 10.45 13.59
CA GLN A 56 -24.25 10.33 12.98
C GLN A 56 -23.19 11.24 13.66
N GLY A 57 -23.55 12.02 14.68
CA GLY A 57 -22.62 12.73 15.56
C GLY A 57 -22.15 11.88 16.75
N ARG A 58 -20.87 11.44 16.71
CA ARG A 58 -20.05 10.87 17.80
C ARG A 58 -20.74 9.84 18.75
N GLY A 59 -20.56 8.56 18.43
CA GLY A 59 -20.14 7.55 19.40
C GLY A 59 -21.19 6.87 20.28
N ARG A 60 -22.35 6.45 19.76
CA ARG A 60 -23.23 5.48 20.45
C ARG A 60 -23.72 4.37 19.50
N ILE A 61 -23.84 3.17 20.04
CA ILE A 61 -23.94 1.87 19.35
C ILE A 61 -25.40 1.58 18.94
N ILE A 62 -25.61 1.20 17.68
CA ILE A 62 -26.89 1.01 16.97
C ILE A 62 -27.40 -0.46 17.05
N THR A 63 -27.12 -1.19 18.14
CA THR A 63 -27.48 -2.63 18.20
C THR A 63 -28.87 -2.88 18.79
N ASP A 64 -29.31 -2.08 19.78
CA ASP A 64 -30.55 -2.38 20.50
C ASP A 64 -31.80 -1.91 19.74
N MET A 65 -31.69 -0.90 18.87
CA MET A 65 -32.80 -0.41 18.05
C MET A 65 -33.12 -1.31 16.85
N TYR A 66 -32.11 -1.98 16.27
CA TYR A 66 -32.34 -2.93 15.18
C TYR A 66 -33.09 -4.17 15.64
N ALA A 67 -32.85 -4.64 16.87
CA ALA A 67 -33.57 -5.76 17.45
C ALA A 67 -35.07 -5.44 17.65
N ALA A 68 -35.39 -4.26 18.19
CA ALA A 68 -36.77 -3.82 18.37
C ALA A 68 -37.51 -3.58 17.03
N PHE A 69 -36.78 -3.18 15.99
CA PHE A 69 -37.33 -2.97 14.64
C PHE A 69 -37.58 -4.30 13.91
N ALA A 70 -36.64 -5.25 14.00
CA ALA A 70 -36.79 -6.59 13.43
C ALA A 70 -37.98 -7.34 14.05
N GLU A 71 -38.20 -7.17 15.35
CA GLU A 71 -39.33 -7.76 16.05
C GLU A 71 -40.67 -7.23 15.50
N LYS A 72 -40.80 -5.92 15.29
CA LYS A 72 -42.02 -5.33 14.70
C LYS A 72 -42.21 -5.67 13.23
N LEU A 73 -41.14 -5.77 12.44
CA LEU A 73 -41.21 -6.23 11.05
C LEU A 73 -41.66 -7.70 10.96
N SER A 74 -41.26 -8.53 11.93
CA SER A 74 -41.65 -9.94 11.99
C SER A 74 -43.13 -10.12 12.33
N VAL A 75 -43.68 -9.27 13.20
CA VAL A 75 -45.13 -9.23 13.50
C VAL A 75 -45.91 -8.79 12.25
N LEU A 76 -45.43 -7.77 11.54
CA LEU A 76 -46.05 -7.29 10.31
C LEU A 76 -46.01 -8.36 9.20
N ALA A 77 -44.88 -9.06 9.04
CA ALA A 77 -44.74 -10.16 8.09
C ALA A 77 -45.67 -11.33 8.44
N ALA A 78 -45.82 -11.65 9.74
CA ALA A 78 -46.75 -12.66 10.21
C ALA A 78 -48.22 -12.27 9.94
N GLU A 79 -48.57 -11.00 10.09
CA GLU A 79 -49.93 -10.49 9.85
C GLU A 79 -50.24 -10.40 8.35
N PHE A 80 -49.24 -10.06 7.54
CA PHE A 80 -49.29 -10.13 6.07
C PHE A 80 -49.48 -11.59 5.60
N SER A 81 -48.65 -12.51 6.08
CA SER A 81 -48.79 -13.94 5.79
C SER A 81 -50.13 -14.52 6.26
N ARG A 82 -50.70 -14.03 7.37
CA ARG A 82 -52.00 -14.45 7.88
C ARG A 82 -53.18 -13.93 7.03
N ARG A 83 -53.05 -12.73 6.44
CA ARG A 83 -54.08 -12.12 5.56
C ARG A 83 -54.05 -12.64 4.12
N PHE A 84 -52.92 -13.16 3.66
CA PHE A 84 -52.77 -13.80 2.35
C PHE A 84 -52.75 -15.34 2.44
N ALA A 85 -53.19 -15.91 3.58
CA ALA A 85 -53.17 -17.35 3.85
C ALA A 85 -54.15 -18.18 3.00
N ASP A 86 -55.10 -17.55 2.28
CA ASP A 86 -56.12 -18.24 1.47
C ASP A 86 -55.79 -18.33 -0.04
N PHE A 87 -54.51 -18.40 -0.41
CA PHE A 87 -54.14 -19.06 -1.68
C PHE A 87 -53.24 -20.27 -1.42
N ASP A 88 -53.94 -21.33 -1.01
CA ASP A 88 -53.63 -22.76 -0.98
C ASP A 88 -52.62 -23.30 0.07
N VAL A 89 -53.17 -23.39 1.29
CA VAL A 89 -52.71 -24.19 2.43
C VAL A 89 -53.22 -25.63 2.28
N GLN A 90 -52.42 -26.52 1.69
CA GLN A 90 -52.69 -27.97 1.75
C GLN A 90 -51.50 -28.86 2.16
N LYS A 91 -50.40 -28.31 2.66
CA LYS A 91 -49.30 -29.14 3.21
C LYS A 91 -48.69 -28.64 4.52
N TYR A 92 -49.48 -27.99 5.37
CA TYR A 92 -49.03 -27.47 6.67
C TYR A 92 -49.93 -27.85 7.85
N ALA A 93 -50.46 -29.07 7.83
CA ALA A 93 -51.23 -29.61 8.96
C ALA A 93 -50.74 -31.01 9.37
N LEU A 94 -49.43 -31.17 9.57
CA LEU A 94 -48.84 -32.23 10.40
C LEU A 94 -47.58 -31.69 11.10
N PHE A 95 -47.75 -30.59 11.82
CA PHE A 95 -46.92 -30.19 12.96
C PHE A 95 -47.92 -30.09 14.11
N GLN A 96 -47.88 -30.95 15.12
CA GLN A 96 -47.11 -30.77 16.36
C GLN A 96 -47.66 -31.79 17.40
N PRO A 97 -47.07 -31.98 18.59
CA PRO A 97 -45.65 -31.99 19.01
C PRO A 97 -45.36 -33.17 20.00
N LEU A 98 -44.16 -33.21 20.61
CA LEU A 98 -43.71 -34.10 21.71
C LEU A 98 -43.59 -35.60 21.32
N VAL A 99 -42.49 -36.32 21.52
CA VAL A 99 -41.82 -36.65 22.79
C VAL A 99 -40.42 -37.17 22.44
N TRP A 100 -39.48 -36.82 23.31
CA TRP A 100 -38.17 -37.42 23.59
C TRP A 100 -37.84 -38.81 23.01
N THR A 101 -36.51 -39.00 22.83
CA THR A 101 -35.75 -40.25 22.62
C THR A 101 -35.56 -40.61 21.13
N THR A 102 -34.36 -40.59 20.53
CA THR A 102 -33.10 -41.19 20.97
C THR A 102 -31.88 -40.56 20.23
N LEU A 103 -30.77 -40.43 20.97
CA LEU A 103 -29.36 -40.38 20.56
C LEU A 103 -29.07 -41.14 19.23
N ASN A 104 -28.11 -40.82 18.35
CA ASN A 104 -26.69 -40.54 18.61
C ASN A 104 -25.92 -40.24 17.31
N MET A 105 -24.81 -39.50 17.44
CA MET A 105 -23.55 -39.62 16.68
C MET A 105 -23.60 -39.63 15.14
N THR A 106 -23.51 -38.44 14.52
CA THR A 106 -22.86 -38.20 13.19
C THR A 106 -22.83 -36.72 12.80
N GLY A 107 -23.57 -35.84 13.48
CA GLY A 107 -23.70 -34.43 13.10
C GLY A 107 -22.53 -33.50 13.45
N THR A 108 -21.58 -33.89 14.30
CA THR A 108 -20.51 -32.99 14.77
C THR A 108 -19.41 -32.76 13.73
N ALA A 109 -19.14 -33.73 12.85
CA ALA A 109 -18.12 -33.59 11.79
C ALA A 109 -18.59 -32.67 10.66
N LEU A 110 -19.89 -32.73 10.31
CA LEU A 110 -20.47 -31.88 9.27
C LEU A 110 -20.60 -30.43 9.74
N LEU A 111 -20.94 -30.22 11.02
CA LEU A 111 -20.97 -28.88 11.62
C LEU A 111 -19.58 -28.26 11.70
N LEU A 112 -18.53 -29.03 12.01
CA LEU A 112 -17.15 -28.56 12.02
C LEU A 112 -16.63 -28.20 10.60
N LEU A 113 -16.99 -28.98 9.57
CA LEU A 113 -16.66 -28.67 8.17
C LEU A 113 -17.37 -27.41 7.66
N VAL A 114 -18.64 -27.21 8.04
CA VAL A 114 -19.40 -26.00 7.71
C VAL A 114 -18.85 -24.80 8.48
N MET A 115 -18.50 -24.95 9.76
CA MET A 115 -17.90 -23.87 10.55
C MET A 115 -16.48 -23.52 10.06
N LEU A 116 -15.68 -24.48 9.61
CA LEU A 116 -14.39 -24.25 8.95
C LEU A 116 -14.54 -23.53 7.60
N ALA A 117 -15.60 -23.83 6.84
CA ALA A 117 -15.92 -23.09 5.60
C ALA A 117 -16.41 -21.65 5.87
N HIS A 118 -17.02 -21.39 7.02
CA HIS A 118 -17.44 -20.03 7.45
C HIS A 118 -16.33 -19.25 8.18
N CYS A 119 -15.15 -19.84 8.42
CA CYS A 119 -13.98 -19.13 8.93
C CYS A 119 -13.20 -18.36 7.85
N VAL A 120 -13.58 -18.50 6.58
CA VAL A 120 -13.11 -17.60 5.52
C VAL A 120 -14.11 -16.46 5.41
N ALA A 121 -13.82 -15.35 6.08
CA ALA A 121 -14.62 -14.13 5.98
C ALA A 121 -14.65 -13.65 4.52
N MET A 122 -15.72 -13.94 3.79
CA MET A 122 -15.92 -13.37 2.46
C MET A 122 -16.24 -11.88 2.61
N PRO A 123 -15.58 -10.99 1.84
CA PRO A 123 -15.85 -9.56 1.90
C PRO A 123 -17.31 -9.28 1.55
N THR A 124 -17.96 -8.43 2.35
CA THR A 124 -19.37 -8.09 2.14
C THR A 124 -19.54 -7.26 0.85
N PRO A 125 -20.67 -7.35 0.14
CA PRO A 125 -20.93 -6.56 -1.08
C PRO A 125 -20.77 -5.04 -0.90
N LYS A 126 -20.95 -4.54 0.33
CA LYS A 126 -20.77 -3.14 0.70
C LYS A 126 -19.28 -2.71 0.71
N ASP A 127 -18.40 -3.55 1.25
CA ASP A 127 -16.94 -3.31 1.28
C ASP A 127 -16.36 -3.22 -0.14
N GLN A 128 -16.82 -4.10 -1.04
CA GLN A 128 -16.35 -4.10 -2.43
C GLN A 128 -16.81 -2.87 -3.22
N ALA A 129 -18.01 -2.34 -2.93
CA ALA A 129 -18.52 -1.11 -3.54
C ALA A 129 -17.73 0.13 -3.07
N GLU A 130 -17.37 0.20 -1.79
CA GLU A 130 -16.57 1.29 -1.22
C GLU A 130 -15.15 1.31 -1.80
N LYS A 131 -14.49 0.13 -1.87
CA LYS A 131 -13.17 -0.01 -2.50
C LYS A 131 -13.16 0.44 -3.95
N ARG A 132 -14.19 0.07 -4.71
CA ARG A 132 -14.35 0.49 -6.11
C ARG A 132 -14.54 2.01 -6.22
N LEU A 133 -15.34 2.63 -5.35
CA LEU A 133 -15.53 4.08 -5.34
C LEU A 133 -14.25 4.84 -5.00
N GLN A 134 -13.43 4.33 -4.09
CA GLN A 134 -12.12 4.90 -3.78
C GLN A 134 -11.17 4.81 -4.99
N ALA A 135 -11.10 3.64 -5.64
CA ALA A 135 -10.29 3.46 -6.85
C ALA A 135 -10.75 4.39 -7.99
N GLU A 136 -12.06 4.57 -8.18
CA GLU A 136 -12.58 5.54 -9.16
C GLU A 136 -12.16 6.98 -8.85
N ARG A 137 -12.22 7.40 -7.57
CA ARG A 137 -11.75 8.73 -7.14
C ARG A 137 -10.26 8.90 -7.42
N TYR A 138 -9.45 7.90 -7.10
CA TYR A 138 -8.02 7.89 -7.36
C TYR A 138 -7.71 8.05 -8.87
N LEU A 139 -8.32 7.22 -9.71
CA LEU A 139 -8.07 7.24 -11.16
C LEU A 139 -8.60 8.51 -11.83
N ARG A 140 -9.69 9.09 -11.32
CA ARG A 140 -10.16 10.42 -11.78
C ARG A 140 -9.16 11.52 -11.48
N ARG A 141 -8.48 11.44 -10.34
CA ARG A 141 -7.54 12.46 -9.89
C ARG A 141 -6.19 12.37 -10.57
N PHE A 142 -5.67 11.15 -10.74
CA PHE A 142 -4.27 10.92 -11.14
C PHE A 142 -4.09 10.38 -12.56
N TYR A 143 -5.15 9.81 -13.15
CA TYR A 143 -5.09 9.11 -14.44
C TYR A 143 -6.12 9.61 -15.46
N ASP A 144 -6.70 10.79 -15.24
CA ASP A 144 -7.70 11.42 -16.12
C ASP A 144 -8.88 10.49 -16.47
N LEU A 145 -9.37 9.71 -15.51
CA LEU A 145 -10.58 8.90 -15.73
C LEU A 145 -11.78 9.84 -16.01
N PRO A 146 -12.40 9.77 -17.20
CA PRO A 146 -13.51 10.66 -17.54
C PRO A 146 -14.73 10.41 -16.66
N VAL A 147 -15.47 11.47 -16.33
CA VAL A 147 -16.75 11.37 -15.63
C VAL A 147 -17.76 10.61 -16.49
N GLY A 148 -18.17 9.44 -16.03
CA GLY A 148 -19.27 8.69 -16.64
C GLY A 148 -20.60 9.36 -16.32
N LEU A 149 -21.34 9.80 -17.34
CA LEU A 149 -22.79 9.99 -17.23
C LEU A 149 -23.41 8.62 -16.90
N LEU A 150 -24.24 8.58 -15.86
CA LEU A 150 -24.96 7.40 -15.36
C LEU A 150 -25.46 6.49 -16.50
N GLY A 151 -25.05 5.22 -16.51
CA GLY A 151 -25.82 4.16 -17.18
C GLY A 151 -25.29 3.53 -18.48
N ALA A 152 -23.98 3.35 -18.71
CA ALA A 152 -23.51 2.55 -19.86
C ALA A 152 -22.33 1.62 -19.55
N ARG A 153 -22.44 0.36 -19.98
CA ARG A 153 -21.42 -0.72 -19.90
C ARG A 153 -19.98 -0.30 -20.31
N LYS A 154 -19.82 0.78 -21.08
CA LYS A 154 -18.51 1.36 -21.51
C LYS A 154 -17.65 1.94 -20.36
N SER A 155 -18.25 2.19 -19.19
CA SER A 155 -17.53 2.67 -18.00
C SER A 155 -16.57 1.62 -17.41
N SER A 156 -16.86 0.32 -17.58
CA SER A 156 -16.01 -0.74 -17.01
C SER A 156 -14.71 -0.92 -17.80
N ASP A 157 -14.76 -0.81 -19.14
CA ASP A 157 -13.58 -0.98 -20.00
C ASP A 157 -12.58 0.18 -19.85
N THR A 158 -13.10 1.39 -19.67
CA THR A 158 -12.29 2.59 -19.42
C THR A 158 -11.63 2.55 -18.04
N LEU A 159 -12.37 2.14 -17.00
CA LEU A 159 -11.81 1.91 -15.67
C LEU A 159 -10.68 0.87 -15.72
N GLN A 160 -10.91 -0.26 -16.38
CA GLN A 160 -9.92 -1.33 -16.50
C GLN A 160 -8.65 -0.84 -17.20
N THR A 161 -8.80 -0.03 -18.26
CA THR A 161 -7.67 0.56 -18.99
C THR A 161 -6.85 1.49 -18.09
N LYS A 162 -7.50 2.34 -17.29
CA LYS A 162 -6.80 3.24 -16.35
C LYS A 162 -6.15 2.50 -15.19
N ILE A 163 -6.73 1.38 -14.74
CA ILE A 163 -6.06 0.49 -13.78
C ILE A 163 -4.79 -0.10 -14.40
N LYS A 164 -4.82 -0.53 -15.66
CA LYS A 164 -3.61 -1.02 -16.35
C LYS A 164 -2.51 0.04 -16.46
N GLU A 165 -2.88 1.29 -16.78
CA GLU A 165 -1.94 2.42 -16.81
C GLU A 165 -1.30 2.66 -15.44
N MET A 166 -2.10 2.60 -14.36
CA MET A 166 -1.61 2.74 -12.99
C MET A 166 -0.70 1.59 -12.59
N GLN A 167 -1.11 0.35 -12.83
CA GLN A 167 -0.29 -0.83 -12.56
C GLN A 167 1.05 -0.77 -13.32
N ALA A 168 1.03 -0.38 -14.59
CA ALA A 168 2.25 -0.21 -15.38
C ALA A 168 3.16 0.90 -14.82
N PHE A 169 2.59 2.02 -14.34
CA PHE A 169 3.36 3.11 -13.74
C PHE A 169 4.08 2.66 -12.46
N PHE A 170 3.38 1.94 -11.58
CA PHE A 170 3.94 1.43 -10.32
C PHE A 170 4.70 0.10 -10.48
N LYS A 171 4.90 -0.38 -11.72
CA LYS A 171 5.53 -1.67 -12.05
C LYS A 171 4.86 -2.88 -11.38
N LEU A 172 3.56 -2.78 -11.10
CA LEU A 172 2.72 -3.87 -10.62
C LEU A 172 2.35 -4.80 -11.79
N LYS A 173 1.83 -5.98 -11.45
CA LYS A 173 1.28 -6.90 -12.45
C LYS A 173 0.11 -6.24 -13.18
N VAL A 174 0.21 -6.12 -14.50
CA VAL A 174 -0.82 -5.48 -15.34
C VAL A 174 -1.98 -6.45 -15.58
N THR A 175 -2.92 -6.50 -14.63
CA THR A 175 -4.15 -7.31 -14.69
C THR A 175 -5.33 -6.49 -15.22
N GLY A 176 -5.34 -5.19 -14.94
CA GLY A 176 -6.49 -4.30 -15.11
C GLY A 176 -7.58 -4.48 -14.05
N ASN A 177 -7.39 -5.36 -13.07
CA ASN A 177 -8.34 -5.60 -12.00
C ASN A 177 -7.92 -4.88 -10.72
N LEU A 178 -8.87 -4.59 -9.85
CA LEU A 178 -8.60 -4.00 -8.53
C LEU A 178 -8.17 -5.11 -7.56
N ASP A 179 -6.94 -5.56 -7.72
CA ASP A 179 -6.32 -6.57 -6.86
C ASP A 179 -5.91 -5.94 -5.51
N ALA A 180 -5.70 -6.76 -4.47
CA ALA A 180 -5.38 -6.27 -3.13
C ALA A 180 -4.15 -5.34 -3.12
N GLU A 181 -3.07 -5.74 -3.80
CA GLU A 181 -1.85 -4.94 -3.96
C GLU A 181 -2.10 -3.60 -4.66
N THR A 182 -2.96 -3.59 -5.69
CA THR A 182 -3.31 -2.35 -6.41
C THR A 182 -4.07 -1.41 -5.48
N PHE A 183 -5.00 -1.94 -4.69
CA PHE A 183 -5.78 -1.15 -3.73
C PHE A 183 -4.92 -0.63 -2.56
N ASP A 184 -4.02 -1.46 -2.03
CA ASP A 184 -3.09 -1.08 -0.97
C ASP A 184 -2.17 0.04 -1.46
N THR A 185 -1.65 -0.07 -2.69
CA THR A 185 -0.85 0.98 -3.33
C THR A 185 -1.63 2.30 -3.46
N MET A 186 -2.90 2.25 -3.88
CA MET A 186 -3.77 3.44 -3.97
C MET A 186 -4.08 4.08 -2.61
N SER A 187 -3.88 3.35 -1.52
CA SER A 187 -4.15 3.81 -0.15
C SER A 187 -2.91 4.39 0.54
N LEU A 188 -1.74 4.35 -0.12
CA LEU A 188 -0.51 4.91 0.44
C LEU A 188 -0.51 6.45 0.38
N PRO A 189 0.06 7.13 1.39
CA PRO A 189 0.16 8.58 1.41
C PRO A 189 1.05 9.07 0.27
N ARG A 190 0.62 10.12 -0.44
CA ARG A 190 1.26 10.50 -1.70
C ARG A 190 1.18 12.00 -2.05
N CYS A 191 1.86 12.36 -3.12
CA CYS A 191 1.75 13.67 -3.78
C CYS A 191 0.37 13.84 -4.45
N GLY A 192 -0.21 15.04 -4.39
CA GLY A 192 -1.50 15.38 -5.00
C GLY A 192 -1.45 15.75 -6.48
N VAL A 193 -0.28 15.62 -7.11
CA VAL A 193 -0.05 15.86 -8.53
C VAL A 193 -0.45 14.62 -9.36
N PRO A 194 -1.08 14.77 -10.55
CA PRO A 194 -1.35 13.65 -11.47
C PRO A 194 -0.09 12.89 -11.93
N ASP A 195 -0.25 11.58 -12.17
CA ASP A 195 0.83 10.66 -12.52
C ASP A 195 1.03 10.58 -14.05
N VAL A 196 -0.09 10.76 -14.76
CA VAL A 196 -0.15 10.83 -16.22
C VAL A 196 -0.96 12.06 -16.64
N GLY A 197 -0.71 12.53 -17.85
CA GLY A 197 -1.37 13.71 -18.43
C GLY A 197 -0.48 14.96 -18.45
N GLU A 198 -0.72 15.83 -19.43
CA GLU A 198 -0.12 17.16 -19.47
C GLU A 198 -0.92 18.08 -18.54
N TYR A 199 -0.24 18.90 -17.74
CA TYR A 199 -0.94 19.99 -17.07
C TYR A 199 -1.40 21.02 -18.11
N ASN A 200 -2.61 20.85 -18.62
CA ASN A 200 -3.22 21.73 -19.63
C ASN A 200 -3.40 23.19 -19.17
N LEU A 201 -3.03 23.52 -17.92
CA LEU A 201 -3.14 24.83 -17.30
C LEU A 201 -1.88 25.71 -17.43
N PHE A 202 -0.74 25.17 -17.90
CA PHE A 202 0.55 25.89 -17.82
C PHE A 202 1.27 26.03 -19.16
N PRO A 203 2.10 27.08 -19.32
CA PRO A 203 2.88 27.27 -20.55
C PRO A 203 3.85 26.10 -20.80
N ARG A 204 4.06 25.81 -22.10
CA ARG A 204 4.84 24.66 -22.61
C ARG A 204 6.30 24.60 -22.16
N ASN A 205 6.84 25.69 -21.59
CA ASN A 205 8.20 25.76 -21.05
C ASN A 205 8.13 25.71 -19.52
N LEU A 206 8.34 24.53 -18.94
CA LEU A 206 8.32 24.28 -17.48
C LEU A 206 9.60 24.73 -16.74
N LYS A 207 10.48 25.49 -17.40
CA LYS A 207 11.78 25.95 -16.90
C LYS A 207 11.74 27.43 -16.46
N TRP A 208 12.22 27.73 -15.25
CA TRP A 208 12.41 29.11 -14.80
C TRP A 208 13.42 29.84 -15.69
N PRO A 209 13.14 31.08 -16.13
CA PRO A 209 14.08 31.84 -16.96
C PRO A 209 15.35 32.25 -16.20
N ASN A 210 15.27 32.34 -14.86
CA ASN A 210 16.35 32.81 -14.00
C ASN A 210 16.85 31.67 -13.09
N HIS A 211 18.13 31.70 -12.76
CA HIS A 211 18.73 30.76 -11.80
C HIS A 211 18.61 31.22 -10.34
N ASN A 212 18.35 32.52 -10.12
CA ASN A 212 18.20 33.10 -8.79
C ASN A 212 16.72 33.22 -8.45
N LEU A 213 16.19 32.21 -7.77
CA LEU A 213 14.78 32.11 -7.41
C LEU A 213 14.52 32.64 -6.01
N THR A 214 13.33 33.17 -5.81
CA THR A 214 12.87 33.68 -4.52
C THR A 214 11.77 32.79 -3.95
N PHE A 215 11.76 32.61 -2.62
CA PHE A 215 10.68 31.88 -1.96
C PHE A 215 10.15 32.64 -0.74
N ARG A 216 8.85 32.50 -0.46
CA ARG A 216 8.19 33.09 0.70
C ARG A 216 7.30 32.06 1.37
N ILE A 217 7.32 32.06 2.71
CA ILE A 217 6.42 31.26 3.54
C ILE A 217 5.29 32.19 3.99
N GLU A 218 4.05 31.91 3.57
CA GLU A 218 2.88 32.75 3.84
C GLU A 218 2.33 32.53 5.25
N ASN A 219 2.15 31.26 5.61
CA ASN A 219 1.70 30.83 6.93
C ASN A 219 2.55 29.63 7.42
N PHE A 220 2.31 29.19 8.65
CA PHE A 220 3.08 28.12 9.29
C PHE A 220 2.14 27.06 9.87
N THR A 221 2.53 25.79 9.78
CA THR A 221 1.84 24.71 10.50
C THR A 221 1.89 24.92 12.03
N PRO A 222 0.80 24.62 12.75
CA PRO A 222 0.80 24.62 14.21
C PRO A 222 1.62 23.47 14.83
N ASP A 223 1.91 22.40 14.08
CA ASP A 223 2.56 21.19 14.59
C ASP A 223 4.06 21.36 14.86
N MET A 224 4.67 22.41 14.28
CA MET A 224 6.10 22.66 14.36
C MET A 224 6.42 24.12 14.66
N LYS A 225 7.48 24.34 15.45
CA LYS A 225 8.01 25.68 15.70
C LYS A 225 8.44 26.33 14.37
N ARG A 226 8.13 27.62 14.19
CA ARG A 226 8.47 28.39 12.96
C ARG A 226 9.92 28.21 12.48
N PRO A 227 10.96 28.28 13.35
CA PRO A 227 12.34 28.07 12.90
C PRO A 227 12.60 26.66 12.35
N SER A 228 11.87 25.64 12.83
CA SER A 228 11.97 24.28 12.32
C SER A 228 11.38 24.17 10.92
N VAL A 229 10.23 24.80 10.67
CA VAL A 229 9.62 24.88 9.33
C VAL A 229 10.55 25.60 8.36
N GLU A 230 11.10 26.74 8.75
CA GLU A 230 12.05 27.50 7.91
C GLU A 230 13.30 26.69 7.57
N ARG A 231 13.86 25.95 8.55
CA ARG A 231 14.99 25.05 8.31
C ARG A 231 14.61 23.91 7.38
N ALA A 232 13.41 23.34 7.50
CA ALA A 232 12.95 22.25 6.66
C ALA A 232 12.82 22.70 5.19
N ILE A 233 12.12 23.80 4.93
CA ILE A 233 11.96 24.34 3.57
C ILE A 233 13.31 24.73 2.97
N ARG A 234 14.19 25.39 3.74
CA ARG A 234 15.54 25.72 3.26
C ARG A 234 16.35 24.47 2.93
N LYS A 235 16.28 23.43 3.77
CA LYS A 235 16.98 22.17 3.49
C LYS A 235 16.45 21.52 2.21
N ALA A 236 15.13 21.50 2.00
CA ALA A 236 14.51 20.95 0.79
C ALA A 236 14.98 21.67 -0.48
N LEU A 237 14.98 23.01 -0.50
CA LEU A 237 15.47 23.78 -1.65
C LEU A 237 16.98 23.59 -1.88
N ASN A 238 17.75 23.45 -0.80
CA ASN A 238 19.19 23.21 -0.90
C ASN A 238 19.55 21.85 -1.52
N VAL A 239 18.66 20.86 -1.47
CA VAL A 239 18.86 19.58 -2.15
C VAL A 239 19.03 19.82 -3.66
N TRP A 240 18.12 20.60 -4.28
CA TRP A 240 18.18 20.96 -5.70
C TRP A 240 19.32 21.92 -6.04
N ALA A 241 19.58 22.92 -5.18
CA ALA A 241 20.70 23.85 -5.37
C ALA A 241 22.08 23.16 -5.28
N SER A 242 22.16 21.99 -4.66
CA SER A 242 23.43 21.26 -4.54
C SER A 242 23.90 20.65 -5.86
N VAL A 243 22.97 20.33 -6.78
CA VAL A 243 23.23 19.65 -8.05
C VAL A 243 23.01 20.54 -9.28
N THR A 244 22.46 21.74 -9.10
CA THR A 244 22.22 22.73 -10.18
C THR A 244 22.84 24.10 -9.88
N PRO A 245 22.92 25.01 -10.87
CA PRO A 245 23.26 26.42 -10.64
C PRO A 245 22.19 27.23 -9.91
N LEU A 246 21.05 26.63 -9.54
CA LEU A 246 19.94 27.35 -8.91
C LEU A 246 20.31 27.87 -7.51
N THR A 247 19.87 29.08 -7.20
CA THR A 247 19.98 29.68 -5.87
C THR A 247 18.62 30.12 -5.36
N PHE A 248 18.40 30.02 -4.05
CA PHE A 248 17.12 30.32 -3.42
C PHE A 248 17.27 31.40 -2.34
N LYS A 249 16.59 32.53 -2.54
CA LYS A 249 16.56 33.64 -1.59
C LYS A 249 15.20 33.76 -0.92
N ARG A 250 15.19 33.82 0.41
CA ARG A 250 13.94 34.02 1.15
C ARG A 250 13.49 35.48 1.08
N LEU A 251 12.20 35.69 0.80
CA LEU A 251 11.51 36.95 0.98
C LEU A 251 10.58 36.90 2.20
N HIS A 252 10.43 38.05 2.87
CA HIS A 252 9.53 38.21 4.02
C HIS A 252 8.24 38.97 3.68
N ARG A 253 8.21 39.69 2.56
CA ARG A 253 7.09 40.50 2.07
C ARG A 253 7.08 40.47 0.54
N GLY A 254 5.94 40.80 -0.06
CA GLY A 254 5.76 40.81 -1.51
C GLY A 254 5.53 39.41 -2.10
N ILE A 255 5.48 39.35 -3.42
CA ILE A 255 5.29 38.11 -4.19
C ILE A 255 6.67 37.52 -4.49
N ALA A 256 6.85 36.24 -4.23
CA ALA A 256 8.05 35.47 -4.56
C ALA A 256 7.76 34.50 -5.70
N ASP A 257 8.80 33.93 -6.31
CA ASP A 257 8.65 32.92 -7.36
C ASP A 257 8.01 31.64 -6.80
N ILE A 258 8.34 31.27 -5.56
CA ILE A 258 7.80 30.12 -4.84
C ILE A 258 7.07 30.60 -3.59
N MET A 259 5.74 30.50 -3.61
CA MET A 259 4.88 30.81 -2.46
C MET A 259 4.54 29.50 -1.73
N VAL A 260 4.89 29.41 -0.45
CA VAL A 260 4.67 28.22 0.39
C VAL A 260 3.61 28.54 1.43
N SER A 261 2.52 27.78 1.40
CA SER A 261 1.43 27.87 2.37
C SER A 261 1.01 26.47 2.86
N PHE A 262 0.35 26.44 4.01
CA PHE A 262 -0.22 25.27 4.66
C PHE A 262 -1.74 25.44 4.68
N GLY A 263 -2.45 24.55 3.99
CA GLY A 263 -3.91 24.54 3.89
C GLY A 263 -4.49 23.19 4.28
N SER A 264 -5.80 23.16 4.47
CA SER A 264 -6.56 21.93 4.77
C SER A 264 -7.80 21.88 3.89
N LEU A 265 -8.13 20.71 3.34
CA LEU A 265 -9.26 20.52 2.44
C LEU A 265 -9.24 21.54 1.29
N GLU A 266 -10.31 22.31 1.07
CA GLU A 266 -10.35 23.39 0.09
C GLU A 266 -9.54 24.61 0.56
N HIS A 267 -8.59 25.06 -0.27
CA HIS A 267 -7.63 26.10 0.09
C HIS A 267 -7.37 27.11 -1.05
N GLY A 268 -8.30 27.23 -2.01
CA GLY A 268 -8.36 28.37 -2.92
C GLY A 268 -7.72 28.18 -4.28
N ASP A 269 -7.37 26.94 -4.64
CA ASP A 269 -6.68 26.60 -5.91
C ASP A 269 -7.36 25.46 -6.69
N PHE A 270 -8.60 25.10 -6.30
CA PHE A 270 -9.42 24.05 -6.90
C PHE A 270 -8.84 22.63 -6.77
N ASN A 271 -7.81 22.43 -5.94
CA ASN A 271 -7.18 21.14 -5.70
C ASN A 271 -7.26 20.75 -4.21
N PRO A 272 -8.46 20.48 -3.67
CA PRO A 272 -8.63 20.24 -2.25
C PRO A 272 -7.86 19.01 -1.75
N PHE A 273 -7.34 19.09 -0.52
CA PHE A 273 -6.82 17.93 0.22
C PHE A 273 -7.97 17.01 0.66
N ASP A 274 -7.65 15.75 0.93
CA ASP A 274 -8.60 14.69 1.32
C ASP A 274 -8.53 14.31 2.81
N GLY A 275 -7.67 14.97 3.59
CA GLY A 275 -7.53 14.77 5.03
C GLY A 275 -6.27 14.00 5.41
N PRO A 276 -6.21 13.43 6.63
CA PRO A 276 -5.01 12.74 7.10
C PRO A 276 -4.64 11.51 6.26
N ASN A 277 -3.34 11.31 6.03
CA ASN A 277 -2.73 10.12 5.40
C ASN A 277 -3.08 9.85 3.92
N GLY A 278 -3.76 10.77 3.23
CA GLY A 278 -3.98 10.73 1.78
C GLY A 278 -3.00 11.62 1.03
N LEU A 279 -3.50 12.76 0.52
CA LEU A 279 -2.72 13.77 -0.18
C LEU A 279 -1.91 14.61 0.80
N LEU A 280 -0.58 14.54 0.70
CA LEU A 280 0.32 15.24 1.62
C LEU A 280 0.61 16.70 1.20
N ALA A 281 0.78 16.92 -0.09
CA ALA A 281 1.10 18.21 -0.69
C ALA A 281 0.89 18.15 -2.20
N HIS A 282 0.73 19.31 -2.83
CA HIS A 282 0.90 19.46 -4.27
C HIS A 282 1.72 20.73 -4.54
N ALA A 283 2.25 20.85 -5.74
CA ALA A 283 2.90 22.07 -6.21
C ALA A 283 2.52 22.31 -7.67
N TYR A 284 2.46 23.58 -8.05
CA TYR A 284 2.18 23.97 -9.42
C TYR A 284 3.47 24.31 -10.15
N PRO A 285 3.62 23.88 -11.41
CA PRO A 285 4.66 24.42 -12.27
C PRO A 285 4.39 25.91 -12.54
N LEU A 286 5.43 26.61 -12.99
CA LEU A 286 5.48 28.05 -13.29
C LEU A 286 4.13 28.75 -13.49
N ALA A 287 3.75 29.59 -12.52
CA ALA A 287 2.67 30.56 -12.71
C ALA A 287 3.27 31.90 -13.16
N ARG A 288 3.04 32.30 -14.42
CA ARG A 288 3.00 33.75 -14.71
C ARG A 288 1.67 34.25 -14.16
N GLY A 289 1.72 35.32 -13.35
CA GLY A 289 0.57 35.85 -12.59
C GLY A 289 -0.77 35.75 -13.32
N SER A 290 -1.75 35.16 -12.63
CA SER A 290 -3.04 34.74 -13.18
C SER A 290 -3.85 35.86 -13.85
N ALA A 291 -4.34 35.62 -15.08
CA ALA A 291 -5.68 36.02 -15.59
C ALA A 291 -5.91 35.59 -17.05
N GLY A 292 -6.94 34.77 -17.31
CA GLY A 292 -7.79 34.84 -18.51
C GLY A 292 -7.36 34.10 -19.79
N THR A 293 -8.15 33.05 -20.11
CA THR A 293 -8.46 32.51 -21.46
C THR A 293 -7.34 31.78 -22.23
N HIS A 294 -7.40 30.45 -22.25
CA HIS A 294 -6.49 29.59 -23.04
C HIS A 294 -7.23 28.90 -24.20
N THR A 295 -6.92 29.28 -25.44
CA THR A 295 -7.17 28.44 -26.62
C THR A 295 -5.94 27.56 -26.84
N LEU A 296 -6.11 26.23 -26.86
CA LEU A 296 -5.02 25.26 -26.93
C LEU A 296 -4.96 24.56 -28.30
N THR A 297 -3.80 24.58 -28.95
CA THR A 297 -3.45 23.67 -30.05
C THR A 297 -2.30 22.75 -29.65
N ARG A 298 -2.51 21.46 -29.92
CA ARG A 298 -1.77 20.25 -29.50
C ARG A 298 -0.41 20.10 -30.19
N THR A 299 0.65 19.81 -29.43
CA THR A 299 1.88 19.20 -29.98
C THR A 299 2.47 18.17 -29.02
N LYS A 300 2.90 17.04 -29.59
CA LYS A 300 3.47 15.86 -28.94
C LYS A 300 4.83 16.19 -28.29
N THR A 301 4.93 16.17 -26.96
CA THR A 301 6.11 15.75 -26.16
C THR A 301 5.81 16.04 -24.69
N GLY A 302 5.13 15.10 -24.02
CA GLY A 302 4.78 15.20 -22.61
C GLY A 302 5.99 14.97 -21.71
N LEU A 303 6.48 16.03 -21.08
CA LEU A 303 7.48 15.94 -20.01
C LEU A 303 6.80 15.34 -18.76
N LYS A 304 7.24 14.16 -18.31
CA LYS A 304 6.71 13.50 -17.11
C LYS A 304 7.19 14.24 -15.86
N THR A 305 6.28 14.79 -15.06
CA THR A 305 6.61 15.48 -13.80
C THR A 305 6.84 14.53 -12.62
N GLN A 306 6.39 13.29 -12.73
CA GLN A 306 6.59 12.23 -11.75
C GLN A 306 7.34 11.07 -12.37
N THR A 307 8.19 10.43 -11.57
CA THR A 307 8.99 9.28 -11.98
C THR A 307 8.40 7.97 -11.49
N ALA A 308 8.60 6.92 -12.27
CA ALA A 308 8.26 5.54 -11.90
C ALA A 308 9.40 4.84 -11.14
N ASN A 309 10.49 5.55 -10.83
CA ASN A 309 11.62 5.04 -10.05
C ASN A 309 11.31 5.14 -8.53
N PRO A 310 11.11 4.02 -7.81
CA PRO A 310 10.81 4.04 -6.37
C PRO A 310 11.95 4.61 -5.51
N GLY A 311 13.15 4.75 -6.08
CA GLY A 311 14.32 5.31 -5.43
C GLY A 311 14.44 6.83 -5.46
N ALA A 312 13.68 7.47 -6.34
CA ALA A 312 13.75 8.88 -6.64
C ALA A 312 12.86 9.71 -5.70
N LEU A 313 13.28 10.94 -5.43
CA LEU A 313 12.53 11.88 -4.59
C LEU A 313 11.22 12.30 -5.27
N MET A 314 11.20 12.34 -6.60
CA MET A 314 10.01 12.66 -7.40
C MET A 314 9.04 11.47 -7.55
N PHE A 315 9.30 10.34 -6.88
CA PHE A 315 8.36 9.22 -6.81
C PHE A 315 7.09 9.64 -6.06
N PRO A 316 5.88 9.26 -6.50
CA PRO A 316 4.67 9.91 -6.00
C PRO A 316 4.28 9.49 -4.59
N ILE A 317 4.59 8.23 -4.23
CA ILE A 317 4.30 7.68 -2.92
C ILE A 317 5.36 8.18 -1.93
N TYR A 318 4.89 8.62 -0.76
CA TYR A 318 5.75 9.10 0.28
C TYR A 318 6.60 7.97 0.88
N ALA A 319 7.92 8.16 0.86
CA ALA A 319 8.87 7.30 1.57
C ALA A 319 9.78 8.12 2.47
N TYR A 320 9.94 7.69 3.72
CA TYR A 320 10.84 8.35 4.65
C TYR A 320 12.28 7.86 4.46
N SER A 321 13.21 8.81 4.23
CA SER A 321 14.64 8.54 4.26
C SER A 321 15.38 9.70 4.91
N THR A 322 16.38 9.39 5.73
CA THR A 322 17.22 10.43 6.34
C THR A 322 18.11 11.09 5.27
N GLY A 323 18.56 12.33 5.49
CA GLY A 323 19.61 12.98 4.66
C GLY A 323 19.27 13.36 3.20
N PHE A 324 18.09 13.02 2.69
CA PHE A 324 17.51 13.46 1.39
C PHE A 324 18.46 13.58 0.18
N PRO A 325 19.32 12.61 -0.13
CA PRO A 325 20.11 12.67 -1.34
C PRO A 325 19.27 12.20 -2.54
N LEU A 326 19.41 12.93 -3.64
CA LEU A 326 18.74 12.70 -4.91
C LEU A 326 19.19 11.37 -5.55
N ALA A 327 18.27 10.68 -6.20
CA ALA A 327 18.59 9.58 -7.11
C ALA A 327 19.20 10.13 -8.41
N GLU A 328 19.82 9.27 -9.23
CA GLU A 328 20.35 9.69 -10.52
C GLU A 328 19.22 10.25 -11.40
N ASP A 329 18.08 9.57 -11.45
CA ASP A 329 16.87 10.01 -12.17
C ASP A 329 16.44 11.45 -11.81
N ASP A 330 16.50 11.83 -10.52
CA ASP A 330 16.18 13.19 -10.08
C ASP A 330 17.25 14.21 -10.54
N ILE A 331 18.53 13.80 -10.53
CA ILE A 331 19.67 14.64 -10.91
C ILE A 331 19.66 14.89 -12.42
N GLU A 332 19.50 13.84 -13.21
CA GLU A 332 19.40 13.93 -14.66
C GLU A 332 18.22 14.82 -15.07
N GLY A 333 17.03 14.59 -14.51
CA GLY A 333 15.84 15.37 -14.82
C GLY A 333 16.00 16.87 -14.52
N ILE A 334 16.60 17.23 -13.37
CA ILE A 334 16.80 18.65 -13.04
C ILE A 334 17.97 19.29 -13.81
N GLN A 335 19.02 18.52 -14.11
CA GLN A 335 20.17 19.01 -14.87
C GLN A 335 19.89 19.13 -16.37
N GLU A 336 18.97 18.34 -16.92
CA GLU A 336 18.45 18.56 -18.29
C GLU A 336 17.83 19.96 -18.41
N LEU A 337 17.17 20.44 -17.36
CA LEU A 337 16.55 21.76 -17.34
C LEU A 337 17.57 22.88 -17.05
N TYR A 338 18.42 22.75 -16.03
CA TYR A 338 19.23 23.88 -15.51
C TYR A 338 20.75 23.69 -15.64
N GLY A 339 21.21 22.56 -16.14
CA GLY A 339 22.61 22.18 -16.16
C GLY A 339 23.13 21.73 -14.79
N SER A 340 24.35 21.19 -14.77
CA SER A 340 25.03 20.74 -13.55
C SER A 340 25.61 21.92 -12.74
N ASN A 341 25.75 21.73 -11.44
CA ASN A 341 26.39 22.73 -10.59
C ASN A 341 27.91 22.78 -10.87
N PRO A 342 28.45 23.92 -11.35
CA PRO A 342 29.89 24.02 -11.65
C PRO A 342 30.78 23.97 -10.39
N ASN A 343 30.22 24.29 -9.22
CA ASN A 343 30.97 24.45 -7.97
C ASN A 343 30.89 23.23 -7.04
N LYS A 344 30.04 22.23 -7.36
CA LYS A 344 29.82 21.05 -6.51
C LYS A 344 29.64 19.80 -7.35
N LYS A 345 30.55 18.84 -7.18
CA LYS A 345 30.37 17.46 -7.66
C LYS A 345 29.64 16.68 -6.57
N VAL A 346 28.35 16.41 -6.79
CA VAL A 346 27.56 15.54 -5.91
C VAL A 346 27.70 14.12 -6.44
N LYS A 347 27.96 13.15 -5.55
CA LYS A 347 27.85 11.74 -5.92
C LYS A 347 26.36 11.36 -5.90
N PRO A 348 25.78 10.94 -7.03
CA PRO A 348 24.41 10.42 -7.08
C PRO A 348 24.27 9.24 -6.13
N LYS A 349 23.04 9.01 -5.66
CA LYS A 349 22.73 7.69 -5.10
C LYS A 349 22.31 6.75 -6.22
N PRO A 350 22.63 5.46 -6.12
CA PRO A 350 22.18 4.48 -7.09
C PRO A 350 20.65 4.49 -7.16
N ASP A 351 20.16 4.41 -8.39
CA ASP A 351 18.75 4.22 -8.71
C ASP A 351 18.23 2.90 -8.13
N ALA A 352 16.89 2.75 -8.19
CA ALA A 352 16.28 1.46 -7.91
C ALA A 352 16.89 0.39 -8.83
N PRO A 353 17.46 -0.70 -8.28
CA PRO A 353 18.13 -1.70 -9.09
C PRO A 353 17.15 -2.38 -10.05
N GLU A 354 17.61 -2.66 -11.25
CA GLU A 354 16.79 -3.32 -12.27
C GLU A 354 16.70 -4.83 -12.01
N LYS A 355 15.46 -5.30 -11.90
CA LYS A 355 15.11 -6.69 -11.57
C LYS A 355 15.80 -7.72 -12.49
N CYS A 356 15.83 -7.48 -13.81
CA CYS A 356 16.38 -8.41 -14.80
C CYS A 356 17.74 -7.99 -15.37
N ASP A 357 18.47 -7.09 -14.68
CA ASP A 357 19.86 -6.80 -15.05
C ASP A 357 20.70 -8.09 -14.90
N PRO A 358 21.39 -8.55 -15.96
CA PRO A 358 22.24 -9.74 -15.90
C PRO A 358 23.45 -9.59 -14.95
N MET A 359 23.82 -8.36 -14.56
CA MET A 359 24.91 -8.06 -13.64
C MET A 359 24.43 -7.83 -12.19
N LEU A 360 23.14 -8.03 -11.92
CA LEU A 360 22.57 -7.84 -10.59
C LEU A 360 23.22 -8.78 -9.57
N SER A 361 23.74 -8.19 -8.49
CA SER A 361 24.18 -8.89 -7.26
C SER A 361 23.36 -8.43 -6.05
N PHE A 362 23.39 -9.20 -4.96
CA PHE A 362 22.65 -8.91 -3.74
C PHE A 362 23.60 -8.69 -2.57
N ASP A 363 23.29 -7.71 -1.71
CA ASP A 363 24.11 -7.42 -0.52
C ASP A 363 23.76 -8.36 0.65
N ALA A 364 22.52 -8.86 0.72
CA ALA A 364 22.10 -9.85 1.70
C ALA A 364 20.81 -10.53 1.27
N ILE A 365 20.58 -11.76 1.70
CA ILE A 365 19.35 -12.50 1.44
C ILE A 365 18.95 -13.22 2.71
N THR A 366 17.66 -13.18 3.05
CA THR A 366 17.12 -13.93 4.18
C THR A 366 15.69 -14.35 3.90
N GLU A 367 15.20 -15.29 4.68
CA GLU A 367 13.78 -15.58 4.77
C GLU A 367 13.13 -14.75 5.90
N LEU A 368 11.82 -14.60 5.82
CA LEU A 368 10.98 -14.07 6.90
C LEU A 368 9.62 -14.77 6.80
N ARG A 369 9.37 -15.76 7.68
CA ARG A 369 8.11 -16.51 7.76
C ARG A 369 7.64 -17.09 6.41
N GLY A 370 8.58 -17.59 5.61
CA GLY A 370 8.32 -18.21 4.31
C GLY A 370 8.32 -17.25 3.12
N GLU A 371 8.55 -15.95 3.35
CA GLU A 371 8.87 -14.98 2.30
C GLU A 371 10.38 -14.85 2.15
N THR A 372 10.85 -14.55 0.93
CA THR A 372 12.28 -14.26 0.71
C THR A 372 12.48 -12.76 0.56
N LEU A 373 13.43 -12.22 1.32
CA LEU A 373 13.86 -10.82 1.27
C LEU A 373 15.24 -10.75 0.63
N LEU A 374 15.37 -9.99 -0.46
CA LEU A 374 16.61 -9.81 -1.20
C LEU A 374 17.05 -8.35 -1.07
N PHE A 375 18.10 -8.06 -0.31
CA PHE A 375 18.58 -6.71 -0.06
C PHE A 375 19.59 -6.28 -1.12
N LYS A 376 19.43 -5.06 -1.63
CA LYS A 376 20.39 -4.41 -2.54
C LYS A 376 20.39 -2.90 -2.32
N ASP A 377 21.56 -2.37 -1.98
CA ASP A 377 21.81 -0.98 -1.67
C ASP A 377 20.88 -0.43 -0.59
N ARG A 378 19.81 0.29 -0.99
CA ARG A 378 18.80 0.85 -0.08
C ARG A 378 17.44 0.20 -0.18
N PHE A 379 17.35 -0.77 -1.07
CA PHE A 379 16.12 -1.43 -1.43
C PHE A 379 16.17 -2.89 -0.99
N TYR A 380 15.00 -3.48 -0.95
CA TYR A 380 14.89 -4.91 -0.91
C TYR A 380 13.72 -5.36 -1.78
N TRP A 381 13.87 -6.51 -2.43
CA TRP A 381 12.74 -7.21 -3.02
C TRP A 381 12.12 -8.14 -2.00
N ARG A 382 10.79 -8.19 -2.00
CA ARG A 382 9.99 -9.14 -1.23
C ARG A 382 9.36 -10.14 -2.18
N LEU A 383 9.67 -11.41 -1.98
CA LEU A 383 9.12 -12.53 -2.75
C LEU A 383 8.12 -13.26 -1.87
N HIS A 384 6.85 -13.12 -2.22
CA HIS A 384 5.77 -13.81 -1.53
C HIS A 384 5.32 -15.03 -2.35
N PRO A 385 5.14 -16.24 -1.78
CA PRO A 385 4.81 -17.45 -2.53
C PRO A 385 3.53 -17.38 -3.38
N GLN A 386 2.58 -16.54 -2.98
CA GLN A 386 1.32 -16.32 -3.71
C GLN A 386 1.39 -15.17 -4.72
N MET A 387 2.47 -14.39 -4.70
CA MET A 387 2.65 -13.26 -5.62
C MET A 387 3.63 -13.66 -6.72
N PRO A 388 3.24 -13.56 -8.00
CA PRO A 388 4.11 -13.96 -9.11
C PRO A 388 5.26 -12.97 -9.35
N GLU A 389 5.08 -11.71 -8.93
CA GLU A 389 6.05 -10.63 -9.12
C GLU A 389 6.65 -10.21 -7.77
N PRO A 390 7.98 -10.00 -7.70
CA PRO A 390 8.63 -9.49 -6.51
C PRO A 390 8.39 -7.99 -6.34
N GLU A 391 8.01 -7.58 -5.13
CA GLU A 391 7.76 -6.18 -4.77
C GLU A 391 9.06 -5.48 -4.37
N LEU A 392 9.38 -4.33 -4.96
CA LEU A 392 10.59 -3.55 -4.63
C LEU A 392 10.27 -2.39 -3.69
N THR A 393 10.85 -2.41 -2.49
CA THR A 393 10.56 -1.41 -1.45
C THR A 393 11.84 -0.88 -0.81
N LEU A 394 11.79 0.35 -0.27
CA LEU A 394 12.90 0.94 0.49
C LEU A 394 12.98 0.32 1.88
N ILE A 395 14.18 -0.07 2.31
CA ILE A 395 14.43 -0.67 3.64
C ILE A 395 13.92 0.26 4.75
N THR A 396 14.18 1.57 4.63
CA THR A 396 13.78 2.56 5.65
C THR A 396 12.29 2.89 5.64
N SER A 397 11.55 2.51 4.58
CA SER A 397 10.08 2.62 4.55
C SER A 397 9.46 1.61 5.51
N THR A 398 9.93 0.37 5.45
CA THR A 398 9.47 -0.74 6.29
C THR A 398 10.07 -0.69 7.69
N TRP A 399 11.37 -0.44 7.79
CA TRP A 399 12.10 -0.37 9.05
C TRP A 399 12.91 0.93 9.17
N PRO A 400 12.30 2.02 9.70
CA PRO A 400 12.95 3.33 9.79
C PRO A 400 14.22 3.38 10.65
N SER A 401 14.37 2.45 11.59
CA SER A 401 15.51 2.35 12.52
C SER A 401 16.67 1.49 11.99
N LEU A 402 16.48 0.80 10.87
CA LEU A 402 17.54 0.01 10.22
C LEU A 402 18.53 0.91 9.45
N PRO A 403 19.76 0.43 9.28
CA PRO A 403 20.72 1.07 8.39
C PRO A 403 20.19 1.02 6.95
N ARG A 404 20.69 1.95 6.14
CA ARG A 404 20.26 2.03 4.74
C ARG A 404 20.75 0.87 3.90
N LYS A 405 21.90 0.29 4.25
CA LYS A 405 22.50 -0.85 3.57
C LYS A 405 22.65 -1.99 4.57
N VAL A 406 22.20 -3.16 4.17
CA VAL A 406 22.35 -4.41 4.91
C VAL A 406 23.52 -5.15 4.31
N ASP A 407 24.42 -5.62 5.17
CA ASP A 407 25.62 -6.35 4.78
C ASP A 407 25.44 -7.87 4.85
N ALA A 408 24.61 -8.36 5.77
CA ALA A 408 24.24 -9.76 5.87
C ALA A 408 22.92 -9.89 6.64
N ALA A 409 22.18 -10.96 6.40
CA ALA A 409 20.92 -11.23 7.11
C ALA A 409 20.68 -12.73 7.24
N TYR A 410 20.01 -13.16 8.30
CA TYR A 410 19.50 -14.53 8.40
C TYR A 410 18.26 -14.61 9.30
N GLU A 411 17.42 -15.61 9.05
CA GLU A 411 16.28 -15.94 9.90
C GLU A 411 16.60 -17.10 10.82
N ASN A 412 16.25 -16.95 12.09
CA ASN A 412 16.12 -18.05 13.02
C ASN A 412 14.63 -18.33 13.25
N ALA A 413 14.08 -19.25 12.45
CA ALA A 413 12.66 -19.60 12.49
C ALA A 413 12.21 -20.15 13.85
N GLN A 414 13.10 -20.80 14.61
CA GLN A 414 12.79 -21.31 15.95
C GLN A 414 12.57 -20.19 16.97
N LYS A 415 13.28 -19.07 16.79
CA LYS A 415 13.16 -17.89 17.64
C LYS A 415 12.19 -16.85 17.06
N ASP A 416 11.63 -17.08 15.87
CA ASP A 416 10.82 -16.12 15.09
C ASP A 416 11.49 -14.74 15.00
N MET A 417 12.82 -14.77 14.73
CA MET A 417 13.65 -13.58 14.65
C MET A 417 14.48 -13.56 13.38
N VAL A 418 14.58 -12.39 12.75
CA VAL A 418 15.52 -12.11 11.67
C VAL A 418 16.64 -11.21 12.18
N PHE A 419 17.88 -11.62 11.98
CA PHE A 419 19.06 -10.86 12.33
C PHE A 419 19.59 -10.13 11.11
N ILE A 420 19.83 -8.82 11.25
CA ILE A 420 20.35 -7.94 10.21
C ILE A 420 21.71 -7.40 10.66
N PHE A 421 22.70 -7.44 9.79
CA PHE A 421 24.06 -6.95 10.04
C PHE A 421 24.38 -5.75 9.15
N SER A 422 25.07 -4.77 9.70
CA SER A 422 25.61 -3.63 8.96
C SER A 422 26.83 -3.07 9.69
N GLY A 423 27.99 -3.20 9.06
CA GLY A 423 29.29 -2.97 9.67
C GLY A 423 29.45 -3.75 10.99
N ILE A 424 29.83 -3.05 12.06
CA ILE A 424 30.07 -3.64 13.38
C ILE A 424 28.81 -3.87 14.22
N LYS A 425 27.62 -3.59 13.68
CA LYS A 425 26.34 -3.63 14.41
C LYS A 425 25.43 -4.72 13.85
N MET A 426 24.62 -5.28 14.75
CA MET A 426 23.54 -6.20 14.43
C MET A 426 22.22 -5.70 15.02
N TRP A 427 21.12 -5.98 14.34
CA TRP A 427 19.75 -5.75 14.75
C TRP A 427 19.01 -7.09 14.75
N ALA A 428 18.02 -7.24 15.63
CA ALA A 428 17.10 -8.36 15.57
C ALA A 428 15.69 -7.83 15.35
N LEU A 429 14.95 -8.48 14.45
CA LEU A 429 13.60 -8.15 14.04
C LEU A 429 12.67 -9.29 14.39
N SER A 430 11.45 -8.98 14.81
CA SER A 430 10.34 -9.92 14.84
C SER A 430 9.21 -9.34 13.99
N GLY A 431 9.06 -9.86 12.77
CA GLY A 431 8.24 -9.24 11.73
C GLY A 431 8.68 -7.80 11.41
N TYR A 432 7.80 -6.83 11.66
CA TYR A 432 8.05 -5.40 11.41
C TYR A 432 8.70 -4.67 12.59
N ASN A 433 8.84 -5.32 13.75
CA ASN A 433 9.33 -4.66 14.96
C ASN A 433 10.80 -4.95 15.21
N VAL A 434 11.57 -3.91 15.55
CA VAL A 434 12.95 -4.06 16.04
C VAL A 434 12.92 -4.41 17.52
N MET A 435 13.63 -5.46 17.89
CA MET A 435 13.67 -5.97 19.27
C MET A 435 14.39 -5.01 20.22
N GLU A 436 13.93 -4.96 21.46
CA GLU A 436 14.52 -4.12 22.50
C GLU A 436 15.98 -4.53 22.79
N GLY A 437 16.83 -3.53 23.04
CA GLY A 437 18.26 -3.73 23.29
C GLY A 437 19.11 -3.90 22.03
N TYR A 438 18.53 -3.72 20.84
CA TYR A 438 19.24 -3.58 19.57
C TYR A 438 19.29 -2.12 19.10
N PRO A 439 20.31 -1.69 18.34
CA PRO A 439 21.42 -2.50 17.83
C PRO A 439 22.44 -2.93 18.88
N LYS A 440 23.00 -4.13 18.70
CA LYS A 440 24.14 -4.67 19.47
C LYS A 440 25.37 -4.71 18.58
N TYR A 441 26.55 -4.83 19.18
CA TYR A 441 27.77 -5.04 18.41
C TYR A 441 27.99 -6.52 18.08
N ILE A 442 28.56 -6.80 16.91
CA ILE A 442 28.81 -8.17 16.44
C ILE A 442 29.81 -8.95 17.32
N HIS A 443 30.74 -8.26 18.00
CA HIS A 443 31.66 -8.91 18.93
C HIS A 443 30.95 -9.55 20.14
N LYS A 444 29.69 -9.17 20.43
CA LYS A 444 28.88 -9.85 21.45
C LYS A 444 28.51 -11.29 21.06
N LEU A 445 28.61 -11.65 19.78
CA LEU A 445 28.46 -13.03 19.31
C LEU A 445 29.70 -13.90 19.59
N GLY A 446 30.79 -13.31 20.10
CA GLY A 446 32.08 -13.99 20.30
C GLY A 446 33.08 -13.78 19.16
N LEU A 447 32.77 -12.93 18.17
CA LEU A 447 33.70 -12.55 17.11
C LEU A 447 34.83 -11.65 17.65
N PRO A 448 36.07 -11.81 17.13
CA PRO A 448 37.19 -10.96 17.52
C PRO A 448 36.98 -9.51 17.04
N LYS A 449 37.53 -8.54 17.77
CA LYS A 449 37.40 -7.10 17.46
C LYS A 449 38.06 -6.68 16.13
N SER A 450 38.88 -7.56 15.54
CA SER A 450 39.46 -7.36 14.20
C SER A 450 38.39 -7.43 13.11
N VAL A 451 37.33 -8.21 13.30
CA VAL A 451 36.22 -8.34 12.35
C VAL A 451 35.35 -7.09 12.43
N ARG A 452 35.26 -6.36 11.31
CA ARG A 452 34.54 -5.08 11.23
C ARG A 452 33.21 -5.16 10.49
N LYS A 453 32.96 -6.25 9.79
CA LYS A 453 31.77 -6.50 8.98
C LYS A 453 31.58 -8.02 8.85
N ILE A 454 30.35 -8.44 8.58
CA ILE A 454 29.99 -9.79 8.15
C ILE A 454 29.46 -9.65 6.73
N ASP A 455 29.98 -10.45 5.79
CA ASP A 455 29.66 -10.35 4.37
C ASP A 455 28.46 -11.22 3.99
N ALA A 456 28.28 -12.36 4.66
CA ALA A 456 27.07 -13.17 4.53
C ALA A 456 26.78 -13.90 5.83
N ALA A 457 25.52 -14.22 6.07
CA ALA A 457 25.09 -14.99 7.21
C ALA A 457 23.98 -15.96 6.80
N VAL A 458 23.97 -17.16 7.36
CA VAL A 458 22.92 -18.14 7.08
C VAL A 458 22.70 -19.05 8.28
N HIS A 459 21.44 -19.30 8.61
CA HIS A 459 21.08 -20.27 9.65
C HIS A 459 20.67 -21.60 9.00
N ILE A 460 21.32 -22.68 9.41
CA ILE A 460 21.03 -24.03 8.92
C ILE A 460 20.12 -24.70 9.94
N SER A 461 18.81 -24.73 9.64
CA SER A 461 17.80 -25.27 10.55
C SER A 461 18.03 -26.75 10.91
N ASP A 462 18.60 -27.54 10.00
CA ASP A 462 18.90 -28.96 10.22
C ASP A 462 19.90 -29.19 11.37
N THR A 463 20.90 -28.31 11.49
CA THR A 463 21.98 -28.45 12.47
C THR A 463 21.81 -27.51 13.67
N GLY A 464 20.99 -26.48 13.54
CA GLY A 464 20.86 -25.40 14.52
C GLY A 464 22.09 -24.48 14.57
N LYS A 465 22.95 -24.53 13.56
CA LYS A 465 24.15 -23.69 13.46
C LYS A 465 23.90 -22.50 12.54
N THR A 466 24.45 -21.36 12.92
CA THR A 466 24.48 -20.15 12.08
C THR A 466 25.90 -19.96 11.58
N LEU A 467 26.08 -19.87 10.27
CA LEU A 467 27.37 -19.60 9.64
C LEU A 467 27.48 -18.10 9.35
N LEU A 468 28.60 -17.49 9.73
CA LEU A 468 28.91 -16.07 9.49
C LEU A 468 30.18 -16.00 8.64
N PHE A 469 30.07 -15.44 7.44
CA PHE A 469 31.16 -15.32 6.47
C PHE A 469 31.79 -13.93 6.56
N THR A 470 33.12 -13.88 6.55
CA THR A 470 33.94 -12.67 6.70
C THR A 470 35.19 -12.82 5.83
N ASP A 471 35.34 -11.99 4.81
CA ASP A 471 36.41 -12.09 3.81
C ASP A 471 36.51 -13.54 3.26
N GLU A 472 37.69 -14.16 3.34
CA GLU A 472 37.96 -15.54 2.87
C GLU A 472 37.64 -16.64 3.91
N GLN A 473 37.05 -16.26 5.04
CA GLN A 473 36.86 -17.11 6.21
C GLN A 473 35.40 -17.16 6.67
N TYR A 474 35.05 -18.18 7.44
CA TYR A 474 33.75 -18.25 8.09
C TYR A 474 33.86 -18.74 9.53
N TRP A 475 32.81 -18.43 10.30
CA TRP A 475 32.61 -18.79 11.69
C TRP A 475 31.32 -19.59 11.83
N SER A 476 31.30 -20.57 12.75
CA SER A 476 30.08 -21.30 13.12
C SER A 476 29.65 -20.89 14.52
N TYR A 477 28.41 -20.44 14.63
CA TYR A 477 27.76 -20.04 15.88
C TYR A 477 26.67 -21.05 16.23
N ASP A 478 26.72 -21.58 17.46
CA ASP A 478 25.70 -22.49 17.97
C ASP A 478 24.58 -21.70 18.63
N GLU A 479 23.39 -21.73 18.03
CA GLU A 479 22.22 -21.01 18.52
C GLU A 479 21.63 -21.57 19.81
N ARG A 480 21.96 -22.83 20.17
CA ARG A 480 21.49 -23.48 21.41
C ARG A 480 22.35 -23.07 22.60
N SER A 481 23.67 -23.13 22.47
CA SER A 481 24.59 -22.69 23.53
C SER A 481 24.85 -21.18 23.52
N ASN A 482 24.47 -20.48 22.45
CA ASN A 482 24.78 -19.07 22.20
C ASN A 482 26.28 -18.76 22.25
N THR A 483 27.09 -19.64 21.68
CA THR A 483 28.56 -19.53 21.63
C THR A 483 29.11 -19.91 20.27
N MET A 484 30.28 -19.36 19.92
CA MET A 484 31.04 -19.80 18.75
C MET A 484 31.56 -21.23 18.95
N ASP A 485 31.50 -22.04 17.90
CA ASP A 485 32.08 -23.37 17.89
C ASP A 485 33.62 -23.28 17.95
N SER A 486 34.25 -24.27 18.59
CA SER A 486 35.71 -24.35 18.66
C SER A 486 36.33 -24.73 17.30
N GLY A 487 37.49 -24.17 16.98
CA GLY A 487 38.20 -24.47 15.73
C GLY A 487 37.79 -23.61 14.53
N PHE A 488 37.20 -22.44 14.81
CA PHE A 488 36.92 -21.36 13.87
C PHE A 488 37.81 -20.14 14.17
N PRO A 489 38.16 -19.33 13.16
CA PRO A 489 37.64 -19.33 11.79
C PRO A 489 38.22 -20.44 10.92
N ARG A 490 37.50 -20.80 9.84
CA ARG A 490 37.96 -21.75 8.81
C ARG A 490 37.90 -21.12 7.42
N SER A 491 38.70 -21.65 6.50
CA SER A 491 38.74 -21.19 5.10
C SER A 491 37.47 -21.64 4.35
N ILE A 492 36.85 -20.70 3.64
CA ILE A 492 35.66 -20.98 2.82
C ILE A 492 36.01 -21.95 1.69
N GLN A 493 37.11 -21.70 0.98
CA GLN A 493 37.54 -22.53 -0.16
C GLN A 493 37.80 -24.00 0.23
N SER A 494 38.33 -24.24 1.43
CA SER A 494 38.60 -25.59 1.94
C SER A 494 37.33 -26.36 2.28
N ASP A 495 36.39 -25.72 2.99
CA ASP A 495 35.20 -26.40 3.52
C ASP A 495 34.01 -26.36 2.56
N PHE A 496 33.97 -25.39 1.63
CA PHE A 496 32.97 -25.22 0.58
C PHE A 496 33.61 -25.23 -0.82
N PRO A 497 34.12 -26.37 -1.30
CA PRO A 497 34.74 -26.44 -2.62
C PRO A 497 33.74 -26.08 -3.74
N GLY A 498 34.19 -25.20 -4.65
CA GLY A 498 33.46 -24.85 -5.88
C GLY A 498 32.65 -23.55 -5.82
N ILE A 499 32.46 -22.92 -4.65
CA ILE A 499 31.79 -21.61 -4.54
C ILE A 499 32.76 -20.42 -4.61
N GLY A 500 34.06 -20.68 -4.38
CA GLY A 500 35.11 -19.67 -4.35
C GLY A 500 35.60 -19.34 -2.96
N GLU A 501 36.17 -18.14 -2.83
CA GLU A 501 36.81 -17.66 -1.60
C GLU A 501 35.90 -16.69 -0.83
N GLU A 502 35.02 -15.95 -1.50
CA GLU A 502 34.14 -14.95 -0.88
C GLU A 502 32.66 -15.23 -1.15
N VAL A 503 31.80 -14.73 -0.27
CA VAL A 503 30.33 -14.88 -0.32
C VAL A 503 29.68 -13.54 0.03
N GLU A 504 28.83 -13.01 -0.85
CA GLU A 504 28.11 -11.75 -0.65
C GLU A 504 26.72 -11.97 -0.01
N ALA A 505 26.09 -13.12 -0.27
CA ALA A 505 24.86 -13.49 0.43
C ALA A 505 24.71 -15.01 0.48
N ALA A 506 24.01 -15.50 1.51
CA ALA A 506 23.71 -16.91 1.66
C ALA A 506 22.31 -17.09 2.24
N VAL A 507 21.57 -18.09 1.74
CA VAL A 507 20.26 -18.46 2.30
C VAL A 507 20.13 -19.98 2.30
N TYR A 508 19.48 -20.52 3.32
CA TYR A 508 19.23 -21.95 3.44
C TYR A 508 17.76 -22.22 3.15
N HIS A 509 17.48 -22.95 2.07
CA HIS A 509 16.12 -23.25 1.64
C HIS A 509 15.99 -24.66 1.09
N TYR A 510 14.88 -25.34 1.37
CA TYR A 510 14.60 -26.71 0.92
C TYR A 510 15.76 -27.72 1.12
N GLY A 511 16.56 -27.58 2.17
CA GLY A 511 17.68 -28.48 2.46
C GLY A 511 18.99 -28.17 1.73
N TYR A 512 19.05 -27.06 0.98
CA TYR A 512 20.21 -26.61 0.23
C TYR A 512 20.69 -25.24 0.73
N LEU A 513 22.00 -25.02 0.65
CA LEU A 513 22.59 -23.71 0.81
C LEU A 513 22.67 -23.04 -0.56
N TYR A 514 22.13 -21.85 -0.69
CA TYR A 514 22.28 -21.03 -1.88
C TYR A 514 23.27 -19.91 -1.56
N PHE A 515 24.44 -19.97 -2.19
CA PHE A 515 25.47 -18.94 -2.09
C PHE A 515 25.36 -17.99 -3.27
N PHE A 516 25.58 -16.71 -3.00
CA PHE A 516 25.59 -15.65 -3.99
C PHE A 516 26.93 -14.96 -3.97
N ARG A 517 27.52 -14.82 -5.15
CA ARG A 517 28.80 -14.15 -5.36
C ARG A 517 28.75 -13.50 -6.73
N ASP A 518 29.01 -12.20 -6.77
CA ASP A 518 28.85 -11.39 -7.97
C ASP A 518 27.41 -11.54 -8.52
N HIS A 519 27.29 -11.82 -9.81
CA HIS A 519 26.03 -12.05 -10.51
C HIS A 519 25.66 -13.54 -10.60
N MET A 520 26.25 -14.40 -9.75
CA MET A 520 26.08 -15.86 -9.79
C MET A 520 25.48 -16.41 -8.49
N ARG A 521 24.63 -17.44 -8.63
CA ARG A 521 24.02 -18.22 -7.55
C ARG A 521 24.47 -19.67 -7.62
N PHE A 522 24.96 -20.21 -6.52
CA PHE A 522 25.45 -21.58 -6.38
C PHE A 522 24.53 -22.35 -5.45
N GLU A 523 23.85 -23.37 -5.98
CA GLU A 523 23.06 -24.31 -5.20
C GLU A 523 24.00 -25.39 -4.64
N TYR A 524 24.15 -25.45 -3.34
CA TYR A 524 25.16 -26.26 -2.64
C TYR A 524 24.51 -27.24 -1.69
N ASN A 525 24.87 -28.52 -1.81
CA ASN A 525 24.43 -29.55 -0.90
C ASN A 525 25.42 -29.67 0.27
N TYR A 526 24.97 -29.27 1.46
CA TYR A 526 25.80 -29.24 2.66
C TYR A 526 26.29 -30.62 3.13
N ARG A 527 25.53 -31.69 2.86
CA ARG A 527 25.89 -33.06 3.28
C ARG A 527 26.91 -33.69 2.35
N SER A 528 26.74 -33.54 1.03
CA SER A 528 27.66 -34.11 0.03
C SER A 528 28.85 -33.21 -0.29
N ARG A 529 28.85 -31.96 0.21
CA ARG A 529 29.87 -30.93 0.00
C ARG A 529 30.14 -30.64 -1.47
N LYS A 530 29.08 -30.51 -2.27
CA LYS A 530 29.16 -30.28 -3.72
C LYS A 530 28.21 -29.19 -4.18
N VAL A 531 28.67 -28.42 -5.15
CA VAL A 531 27.82 -27.54 -5.96
C VAL A 531 26.98 -28.42 -6.90
N MET A 532 25.67 -28.30 -6.78
CA MET A 532 24.69 -29.03 -7.59
C MET A 532 24.39 -28.29 -8.90
N ARG A 533 24.28 -26.96 -8.82
CA ARG A 533 23.88 -26.11 -9.95
C ARG A 533 24.43 -24.70 -9.79
N ILE A 534 24.76 -24.07 -10.91
CA ILE A 534 25.20 -22.68 -11.00
C ILE A 534 24.24 -21.93 -11.91
N LEU A 535 23.75 -20.77 -11.45
CA LEU A 535 22.80 -19.92 -12.16
C LEU A 535 23.19 -18.46 -12.02
N ARG A 536 22.48 -17.58 -12.74
CA ARG A 536 22.55 -16.15 -12.48
C ARG A 536 21.82 -15.80 -11.19
N ALA A 537 22.32 -14.81 -10.45
CA ALA A 537 21.72 -14.35 -9.20
C ALA A 537 20.27 -13.89 -9.42
N ASN A 538 20.02 -13.10 -10.47
CA ASN A 538 18.69 -12.59 -10.83
C ASN A 538 17.65 -13.68 -11.20
N SER A 539 18.05 -14.94 -11.38
CA SER A 539 17.11 -16.05 -11.61
C SER A 539 16.16 -16.30 -10.44
N ILE A 540 16.53 -15.83 -9.23
CA ILE A 540 15.62 -15.85 -8.08
C ILE A 540 14.43 -14.89 -8.24
N LEU A 541 14.55 -13.88 -9.11
CA LEU A 541 13.52 -12.88 -9.37
C LEU A 541 12.59 -13.25 -10.54
N ASN A 542 12.59 -14.48 -11.05
CA ASN A 542 11.84 -14.89 -12.25
C ASN A 542 12.26 -14.12 -13.52
N CYS A 543 13.56 -13.88 -13.64
CA CYS A 543 14.26 -13.62 -14.90
C CYS A 543 15.03 -14.90 -15.30
#